data_AF-A0A8C3D2T7-F1
#
_entry.id   AF-A0A8C3D2T7-F1
#
_cell.length_a   1.000
_cell.length_b   1.000
_cell.length_c   1.000
_cell.angle_alpha   90.00
_cell.angle_beta   90.00
_cell.angle_gamma   90.00
#
_symmetry.space_group_name_H-M   'P 1'
#
loop_
_entity.id
_entity.type
_entity.pdbx_description
1 polymer ?
#
loop_
_entity_poly.entity_id
_entity_poly.type
_entity_poly.pdbx_seq_one_letter_code
_entity_poly.pdbx_strand_id
1 'polypeptide(L)'
;ADTQDVVMRGEEQFLERIQKFINIHRNSFLVLSAALHGPQEWNIMFRIQRRFLGSNLRIIPVHNTAETVKLMLTIAKMTSKPCADDIRYKIAMTKAHIMENSPVWKMLQEYQLHCNF
;
A
#
# COMPACT_ATOMS: atom_id res chain seq x y z
N ALA A 1 4.68 -10.84 42.90
CA ALA A 1 4.98 -9.84 41.87
C ALA A 1 4.29 -10.30 40.61
N ASP A 2 3.16 -9.66 40.30
CA ASP A 2 2.08 -10.24 39.51
C ASP A 2 2.38 -10.26 38.02
N THR A 3 2.18 -11.43 37.41
CA THR A 3 2.26 -11.69 35.97
C THR A 3 1.37 -10.76 35.14
N GLN A 4 0.33 -10.16 35.74
CA GLN A 4 -0.54 -9.17 35.10
C GLN A 4 0.16 -7.82 34.86
N ASP A 5 1.10 -7.41 35.71
CA ASP A 5 1.79 -6.12 35.60
C ASP A 5 2.83 -6.13 34.47
N VAL A 6 3.42 -7.29 34.19
CA VAL A 6 4.35 -7.50 33.07
C VAL A 6 3.61 -7.46 31.73
N VAL A 7 2.42 -8.06 31.65
CA VAL A 7 1.60 -8.07 30.44
C VAL A 7 1.04 -6.67 30.14
N MET A 8 0.52 -5.97 31.16
CA MET A 8 0.03 -4.58 31.00
C MET A 8 1.14 -3.63 30.52
N ARG A 9 2.36 -3.74 31.07
CA ARG A 9 3.49 -2.90 30.68
C ARG A 9 3.97 -3.19 29.25
N GLY A 10 3.90 -4.45 28.81
CA GLY A 10 4.16 -4.83 27.42
C GLY A 10 3.13 -4.27 26.44
N GLU A 11 1.85 -4.32 26.81
CA GLU A 11 0.77 -3.74 26.00
C GLU A 11 0.95 -2.22 25.81
N GLU A 12 1.26 -1.48 26.88
CA GLU A 12 1.43 -0.02 26.80
C GLU A 12 2.59 0.37 25.87
N GLN A 13 3.72 -0.35 25.93
CA GLN A 13 4.85 -0.14 25.03
C GLN A 13 4.49 -0.41 23.56
N PHE A 14 3.69 -1.45 23.29
CA PHE A 14 3.22 -1.73 21.94
C PHE A 14 2.30 -0.64 21.42
N LEU A 15 1.37 -0.15 22.25
CA LEU A 15 0.46 0.94 21.90
C LEU A 15 1.22 2.23 21.61
N GLU A 16 2.26 2.57 22.37
CA GLU A 16 3.13 3.71 22.08
C GLU A 16 3.85 3.56 20.74
N ARG A 17 4.36 2.37 20.41
CA ARG A 17 5.01 2.11 19.11
C ARG A 17 4.02 2.26 17.97
N ILE A 18 2.79 1.77 18.14
CA ILE A 18 1.71 1.95 17.16
C ILE A 18 1.41 3.44 17.01
N GLN A 19 1.29 4.19 18.11
CA GLN A 19 1.04 5.64 18.07
C GLN A 19 2.15 6.39 17.31
N LYS A 20 3.42 6.07 17.58
CA LYS A 20 4.55 6.65 16.84
C LYS A 20 4.48 6.32 15.35
N PHE A 21 4.13 5.09 15.00
CA PHE A 21 4.02 4.66 13.61
C PHE A 21 2.90 5.38 12.85
N ILE A 22 1.71 5.50 13.43
CA ILE A 22 0.57 6.16 12.78
C ILE A 22 0.78 7.67 12.62
N ASN A 23 1.58 8.29 13.49
CA ASN A 23 1.93 9.71 13.38
C ASN A 23 2.86 9.99 12.19
N ILE A 24 3.62 8.99 11.72
CA ILE A 24 4.60 9.14 10.63
C ILE A 24 4.00 8.73 9.27
N HIS A 25 3.15 7.71 9.24
CA HIS A 25 2.68 7.10 8.01
C HIS A 25 1.19 7.37 7.74
N ARG A 26 0.83 7.91 6.56
CA ARG A 26 -0.58 8.17 6.20
C ARG A 26 -1.44 6.92 6.04
N ASN A 27 -0.83 5.77 5.71
CA ASN A 27 -1.51 4.49 5.57
C ASN A 27 -0.78 3.46 6.44
N SER A 28 -1.36 3.14 7.59
CA SER A 28 -0.77 2.22 8.55
C SER A 28 -1.58 0.93 8.62
N PHE A 29 -0.88 -0.21 8.58
CA PHE A 29 -1.49 -1.53 8.69
C PHE A 29 -0.90 -2.27 9.87
N LEU A 30 -1.76 -2.81 10.74
CA LEU A 30 -1.37 -3.70 11.82
C LEU A 30 -1.89 -5.10 11.50
N VAL A 31 -0.97 -6.04 11.27
CA VAL A 31 -1.31 -7.44 10.99
C VAL A 31 -1.27 -8.22 12.30
N LEU A 32 -2.39 -8.80 12.69
CA LEU A 32 -2.50 -9.61 13.91
C LEU A 32 -2.57 -11.09 13.51
N SER A 33 -1.45 -11.80 13.65
CA SER A 33 -1.37 -13.22 13.33
C SER A 33 -1.71 -14.07 14.55
N ALA A 34 -2.73 -14.92 14.46
CA ALA A 34 -2.99 -15.98 15.45
C ALA A 34 -3.63 -17.20 14.79
N ALA A 35 -3.16 -18.40 15.18
CA ALA A 35 -3.62 -19.66 14.57
C ALA A 35 -5.13 -19.89 14.76
N LEU A 36 -5.67 -19.49 15.91
CA LEU A 36 -7.09 -19.50 16.20
C LEU A 36 -7.42 -18.17 16.88
N HIS A 37 -8.26 -17.33 16.27
CA HIS A 37 -8.71 -16.09 16.92
C HIS A 37 -9.75 -16.45 17.97
N GLY A 38 -9.27 -16.81 19.17
CA GLY A 38 -10.09 -17.06 20.32
C GLY A 38 -10.62 -15.77 20.95
N PRO A 39 -11.46 -15.88 21.98
CA PRO A 39 -12.05 -14.73 22.67
C PRO A 39 -11.01 -13.75 23.22
N GLN A 40 -9.82 -14.23 23.59
CA GLN A 40 -8.74 -13.39 24.10
C GLN A 40 -8.13 -12.53 22.97
N GLU A 41 -7.84 -13.15 21.83
CA GLU A 41 -7.30 -12.46 20.65
C GLU A 41 -8.30 -11.43 20.11
N TRP A 42 -9.59 -11.78 20.08
CA TRP A 42 -10.66 -10.85 19.71
C TRP A 42 -10.75 -9.68 20.69
N ASN A 43 -10.63 -9.92 21.99
CA ASN A 43 -10.66 -8.85 22.99
C ASN A 43 -9.47 -7.90 22.83
N ILE A 44 -8.26 -8.41 22.58
CA ILE A 44 -7.08 -7.59 22.29
C ILE A 44 -7.31 -6.76 21.02
N MET A 45 -7.78 -7.40 19.94
CA MET A 45 -8.04 -6.70 18.68
C MET A 45 -9.09 -5.60 18.85
N PHE A 46 -10.17 -5.88 19.59
CA PHE A 46 -11.22 -4.92 19.90
C PHE A 46 -10.68 -3.75 20.73
N ARG A 47 -9.84 -4.00 21.73
CA ARG A 47 -9.20 -2.95 22.54
C ARG A 47 -8.34 -2.02 21.67
N ILE A 48 -7.52 -2.58 20.78
CA ILE A 48 -6.70 -1.81 19.85
C ILE A 48 -7.58 -1.03 18.86
N GLN A 49 -8.58 -1.69 18.26
CA GLN A 49 -9.53 -1.05 17.34
C GLN A 49 -10.26 0.12 17.98
N ARG A 50 -10.76 -0.01 19.22
CA ARG A 50 -11.39 1.10 19.92
C ARG A 50 -10.42 2.24 20.21
N ARG A 51 -9.18 1.93 20.64
CA ARG A 51 -8.19 2.96 21.01
C ARG A 51 -7.75 3.78 19.81
N PHE A 52 -7.69 3.16 18.63
CA PHE A 52 -7.27 3.81 17.37
C PHE A 52 -8.45 4.02 16.40
N LEU A 53 -9.68 4.05 16.92
CA LEU A 53 -10.87 4.25 16.09
C LEU A 53 -10.82 5.66 15.46
N GLY A 54 -11.04 5.73 14.15
CA GLY A 54 -10.95 6.99 13.40
C GLY A 54 -9.52 7.44 13.06
N SER A 55 -8.49 6.68 13.46
CA SER A 55 -7.12 6.90 12.98
C SER A 55 -6.90 6.27 11.60
N ASN A 56 -5.72 6.54 11.04
CA ASN A 56 -5.17 5.94 9.83
C ASN A 56 -4.64 4.49 10.02
N LEU A 57 -4.96 3.83 11.13
CA LEU A 57 -4.59 2.45 11.42
C LEU A 57 -5.67 1.46 10.91
N ARG A 58 -5.26 0.52 10.06
CA ARG A 58 -6.10 -0.61 9.61
C ARG A 58 -5.60 -1.90 10.26
N ILE A 59 -6.45 -2.54 11.04
CA ILE A 59 -6.12 -3.76 11.77
C ILE A 59 -6.66 -4.95 10.97
N ILE A 60 -5.78 -5.90 10.65
CA ILE A 60 -6.10 -7.03 9.77
C ILE A 60 -5.75 -8.34 10.50
N PRO A 61 -6.75 -9.13 10.91
CA PRO A 61 -6.52 -10.46 11.47
C PRO A 61 -6.04 -11.42 10.39
N VAL A 62 -5.09 -12.30 10.72
CA VAL A 62 -4.53 -13.29 9.82
C VAL A 62 -4.30 -14.61 10.58
N HIS A 63 -4.55 -15.74 9.94
CA HIS A 63 -4.46 -17.04 10.59
C HIS A 63 -3.12 -17.74 10.38
N ASN A 64 -2.40 -17.43 9.31
CA ASN A 64 -1.13 -18.07 8.98
C ASN A 64 -0.18 -17.18 8.17
N THR A 65 1.07 -17.63 8.04
CA THR A 65 2.11 -16.90 7.32
C THR A 65 1.80 -16.74 5.83
N ALA A 66 1.16 -17.72 5.18
CA ALA A 66 0.83 -17.64 3.76
C ALA A 66 -0.20 -16.52 3.48
N GLU A 67 -1.21 -16.39 4.34
CA GLU A 67 -2.16 -15.27 4.31
C GLU A 67 -1.48 -13.94 4.60
N THR A 68 -0.51 -13.91 5.53
CA THR A 68 0.26 -12.69 5.84
C THR A 68 1.01 -12.21 4.59
N VAL A 69 1.73 -13.12 3.91
CA VAL A 69 2.45 -12.80 2.68
C VAL A 69 1.50 -12.36 1.57
N LYS A 70 0.36 -13.05 1.40
CA LYS A 70 -0.66 -12.68 0.42
C LYS A 70 -1.23 -11.28 0.70
N LEU A 71 -1.47 -10.96 1.96
CA LEU A 71 -1.93 -9.65 2.38
C LEU A 71 -0.88 -8.56 2.08
N MET A 72 0.37 -8.80 2.47
CA MET A 72 1.48 -7.87 2.20
C MET A 72 1.62 -7.60 0.69
N LEU A 73 1.58 -8.65 -0.13
CA LEU A 73 1.62 -8.53 -1.59
C LEU A 73 0.43 -7.72 -2.12
N THR A 74 -0.76 -7.93 -1.56
CA THR A 74 -1.97 -7.19 -1.96
C THR A 74 -1.85 -5.71 -1.62
N ILE A 75 -1.39 -5.38 -0.40
CA ILE A 75 -1.13 -4.00 0.02
C ILE A 75 -0.09 -3.36 -0.90
N ALA A 76 1.03 -4.04 -1.16
CA ALA A 76 2.07 -3.55 -2.05
C ALA A 76 1.53 -3.27 -3.47
N LYS A 77 0.77 -4.21 -4.05
CA LYS A 77 0.14 -4.03 -5.36
C LYS A 77 -0.79 -2.83 -5.41
N MET A 78 -1.66 -2.69 -4.40
CA MET A 78 -2.65 -1.60 -4.33
C MET A 78 -2.02 -0.23 -4.05
N THR A 79 -0.87 -0.19 -3.38
CA THR A 79 -0.18 1.06 -3.01
C THR A 79 0.91 1.46 -4.00
N SER A 80 1.39 0.51 -4.81
CA SER A 80 2.33 0.81 -5.89
C SER A 80 1.67 1.63 -6.99
N LYS A 81 2.42 2.56 -7.60
CA LYS A 81 1.94 3.28 -8.78
C LYS A 81 1.56 2.27 -9.87
N PRO A 82 0.43 2.43 -10.59
CA PRO A 82 0.10 1.55 -11.68
C PRO A 82 1.22 1.61 -12.71
N CYS A 83 2.00 0.54 -12.83
CA CYS A 83 3.09 0.45 -13.82
C CYS A 83 2.56 0.76 -15.23
N ALA A 84 1.31 0.38 -15.50
CA ALA A 84 0.62 0.71 -16.74
C ALA A 84 0.48 2.22 -16.97
N ASP A 85 0.19 3.04 -15.94
CA ASP A 85 0.08 4.48 -16.11
C ASP A 85 1.43 5.14 -16.37
N ASP A 86 2.48 4.70 -15.68
CA ASP A 86 3.84 5.18 -15.93
C ASP A 86 4.33 4.81 -17.35
N ILE A 87 4.07 3.57 -17.78
CA ILE A 87 4.38 3.12 -19.15
C ILE A 87 3.57 3.92 -20.18
N ARG A 88 2.26 4.09 -19.98
CA ARG A 88 1.40 4.88 -20.88
C ARG A 88 1.90 6.32 -20.99
N TYR A 89 2.23 6.95 -19.86
CA TYR A 89 2.76 8.30 -19.82
C TYR A 89 4.08 8.40 -20.59
N LYS A 90 5.01 7.47 -20.36
CA LYS A 90 6.30 7.42 -21.08
C LYS A 90 6.13 7.22 -22.58
N ILE A 91 5.25 6.31 -23.01
CA ILE A 91 4.95 6.10 -24.44
C ILE A 91 4.37 7.37 -25.06
N ALA A 92 3.40 8.01 -24.40
CA ALA A 92 2.80 9.25 -24.88
C ALA A 92 3.86 10.36 -25.03
N MET A 93 4.77 10.47 -24.06
CA MET A 93 5.84 11.45 -24.09
C MET A 93 6.86 11.18 -25.20
N THR A 94 7.29 9.94 -25.37
CA THR A 94 8.19 9.55 -26.46
C THR A 94 7.53 9.78 -27.82
N LYS A 95 6.24 9.48 -27.96
CA LYS A 95 5.48 9.76 -29.19
C LYS A 95 5.46 11.26 -29.50
N ALA A 96 5.12 12.10 -28.53
CA ALA A 96 5.13 13.56 -28.70
C ALA A 96 6.52 14.05 -29.11
N HIS A 97 7.57 13.57 -28.43
CA HIS A 97 8.95 13.93 -28.74
C HIS A 97 9.37 13.55 -30.16
N ILE A 98 9.01 12.34 -30.62
CA ILE A 98 9.25 11.90 -32.01
C ILE A 98 8.49 12.79 -32.99
N MET A 99 7.22 13.10 -32.72
CA MET A 99 6.42 13.94 -33.61
C MET A 99 6.98 15.36 -33.76
N GLU A 100 7.48 15.95 -32.67
CA GLU A 100 8.02 17.31 -32.67
C GLU A 100 9.43 17.39 -33.28
N ASN A 101 10.30 16.44 -32.91
CA ASN A 101 11.74 16.56 -33.14
C ASN A 101 12.30 15.61 -34.22
N SER A 102 11.53 14.62 -34.69
CA SER A 102 12.01 13.70 -35.72
C SER A 102 11.91 14.31 -37.12
N PRO A 103 13.03 14.49 -37.84
CA PRO A 103 13.01 14.95 -39.23
C PRO A 103 12.30 13.94 -40.15
N VAL A 104 12.48 12.65 -39.87
CA VAL A 104 11.86 11.54 -40.62
C VAL A 104 10.34 11.59 -40.48
N TRP A 105 9.82 11.93 -39.30
CA TRP A 105 8.38 12.07 -39.10
C TRP A 105 7.79 13.20 -39.94
N LYS A 106 8.46 14.36 -40.01
CA LYS A 106 8.05 15.50 -40.86
C LYS A 106 8.05 15.13 -42.34
N MET A 107 9.09 14.45 -42.81
CA MET A 107 9.17 13.97 -44.20
C MET A 107 8.02 13.00 -44.54
N LEU A 108 7.70 12.06 -43.64
CA LEU A 108 6.58 11.13 -43.83
C LEU A 108 5.23 11.85 -43.86
N GLN A 109 5.05 12.87 -43.01
CA GLN A 109 3.83 13.68 -42.99
C GLN A 109 3.66 14.47 -44.30
N GLU A 110 4.72 15.07 -44.82
CA GLU A 110 4.72 15.77 -46.11
C GLU A 110 4.43 14.80 -47.27
N TYR A 111 5.02 13.60 -47.25
CA TYR A 111 4.77 12.57 -48.27
C TYR A 111 3.31 12.09 -48.25
N GLN A 112 2.74 11.88 -47.06
CA GLN A 112 1.33 11.50 -46.91
C GLN A 112 0.37 12.60 -47.39
N LEU A 113 0.71 13.87 -47.20
CA LEU A 113 -0.08 15.00 -47.74
C LEU A 113 -0.02 15.06 -49.28
N HIS A 114 1.13 14.72 -49.88
CA HIS A 114 1.30 14.70 -51.33
C HIS A 114 0.70 13.47 -52.02
N CYS A 115 0.61 12.32 -51.35
CA CYS A 115 0.03 11.09 -51.91
C CYS A 115 -1.49 10.96 -51.76
N ASN A 116 -2.17 11.89 -51.09
CA ASN A 116 -3.63 11.90 -50.93
C ASN A 116 -4.35 12.81 -51.96
N PHE A 117 -3.74 13.07 -53.12
CA PHE A 117 -4.36 13.71 -54.29
C PHE A 117 -4.42 12.73 -55.47
#